data_AF-A0A0C9TR42-F1
#
_entry.id   AF-A0A0C9TR42-F1
#
_cell.length_a   1.000
_cell.length_b   1.000
_cell.length_c   1.000
_cell.angle_alpha   90.00
_cell.angle_beta   90.00
_cell.angle_gamma   90.00
#
_symmetry.space_group_name_H-M   'P 1'
#
loop_
_entity.id
_entity.type
_entity.pdbx_description
1 polymer ?
#
loop_
_entity_poly.entity_id
_entity_poly.type
_entity_poly.pdbx_seq_one_letter_code
_entity_poly.pdbx_strand_id
1 'polypeptide(L)'
;MNKKITRSSAQNLNSTRTEETENYQVKDAESGLSYLENKLLCIVGEPVIPEHLITTILNITQLKNVPRPVIEALRAVAYLIEEQEALKMATAIATHIKEKTSGEITSHVITAITPHMASMLITAEHLDTNTKNMENILEAHQHAPTDIDNKLERIENAADAILSSFEDIKDAISLLSPSLDSTQNSINTLITKATEQATTSYHTN
;
A
#
# COMPACT_ATOMS: atom_id res chain seq x y z
N MET A 1 68.09 56.81 -47.21
CA MET A 1 67.12 55.69 -47.32
C MET A 1 66.54 55.43 -45.93
N ASN A 2 65.24 55.65 -45.75
CA ASN A 2 64.51 55.55 -44.47
C ASN A 2 64.37 54.11 -43.97
N LYS A 3 64.46 53.91 -42.64
CA LYS A 3 63.45 53.21 -41.78
C LYS A 3 64.06 52.94 -40.39
N LYS A 4 63.56 53.59 -39.33
CA LYS A 4 62.41 53.25 -38.46
C LYS A 4 62.85 52.40 -37.25
N ILE A 5 62.85 53.04 -36.08
CA ILE A 5 62.95 52.46 -34.73
C ILE A 5 61.62 51.77 -34.40
N THR A 6 61.66 50.61 -33.73
CA THR A 6 60.60 50.19 -32.80
C THR A 6 61.16 49.31 -31.68
N ARG A 7 61.05 49.82 -30.45
CA ARG A 7 61.11 49.09 -29.17
C ARG A 7 59.87 48.21 -29.01
N SER A 8 60.01 47.02 -28.42
CA SER A 8 58.93 46.32 -27.71
C SER A 8 59.62 45.39 -26.70
N SER A 9 59.90 45.86 -25.49
CA SER A 9 59.00 45.82 -24.32
C SER A 9 58.57 44.41 -23.97
N ALA A 10 59.26 43.83 -22.98
CA ALA A 10 58.83 42.66 -22.26
C ALA A 10 57.49 42.96 -21.57
N GLN A 11 56.41 42.38 -22.09
CA GLN A 11 55.13 42.34 -21.39
C GLN A 11 54.93 40.93 -20.83
N ASN A 12 55.14 40.88 -19.53
CA ASN A 12 54.64 39.90 -18.58
C ASN A 12 53.15 39.61 -18.87
N LEU A 13 52.83 38.37 -19.22
CA LEU A 13 51.47 37.86 -19.36
C LEU A 13 51.26 36.70 -18.37
N ASN A 14 51.67 36.91 -17.11
CA ASN A 14 51.05 36.24 -15.98
C ASN A 14 49.87 37.10 -15.51
N SER A 15 48.77 37.14 -16.25
CA SER A 15 47.52 37.76 -15.78
C SER A 15 46.33 37.39 -16.65
N THR A 16 45.83 36.17 -16.51
CA THR A 16 44.40 35.81 -16.72
C THR A 16 44.20 34.33 -16.34
N ARG A 17 44.20 34.02 -15.05
CA ARG A 17 43.68 32.74 -14.57
C ARG A 17 43.22 32.85 -13.12
N THR A 18 42.24 33.71 -12.84
CA THR A 18 41.65 33.76 -11.50
C THR A 18 40.26 34.37 -11.36
N GLU A 19 39.55 34.75 -12.44
CA GLU A 19 38.27 35.47 -12.29
C GLU A 19 36.99 34.71 -12.71
N GLU A 20 37.10 33.51 -13.30
CA GLU A 20 35.90 32.75 -13.73
C GLU A 20 35.41 31.68 -12.73
N THR A 21 36.14 31.42 -11.64
CA THR A 21 35.83 30.29 -10.74
C THR A 21 34.84 30.61 -9.62
N GLU A 22 34.59 31.87 -9.28
CA GLU A 22 33.72 32.23 -8.15
C GLU A 22 32.22 32.29 -8.53
N ASN A 23 31.88 32.44 -9.81
CA ASN A 23 30.49 32.67 -10.24
C ASN A 23 29.68 31.39 -10.53
N TYR A 24 30.21 30.22 -10.18
CA TYR A 24 29.60 28.91 -10.49
C TYR A 24 29.37 28.03 -9.25
N GLN A 25 29.39 28.61 -8.05
CA GLN A 25 29.21 27.82 -6.82
C GLN A 25 27.72 27.49 -6.60
N VAL A 26 27.36 26.23 -6.83
CA VAL A 26 26.04 25.67 -6.48
C VAL A 26 25.91 25.60 -4.95
N LYS A 27 24.89 26.24 -4.37
CA LYS A 27 24.69 26.35 -2.91
C LYS A 27 23.41 25.67 -2.42
N ASP A 28 22.44 25.51 -3.31
CA ASP A 28 21.11 24.95 -3.06
C ASP A 28 20.54 24.38 -4.37
N ALA A 29 19.31 23.83 -4.29
CA ALA A 29 18.66 23.23 -5.45
C ALA A 29 18.36 24.25 -6.57
N GLU A 30 18.03 25.50 -6.21
CA GLU A 30 17.65 26.55 -7.16
C GLU A 30 18.85 27.09 -7.93
N SER A 31 19.95 27.35 -7.25
CA SER A 31 21.25 27.70 -7.85
C SER A 31 21.84 26.54 -8.66
N GLY A 32 21.59 25.30 -8.24
CA GLY A 32 21.95 24.10 -9.00
C GLY A 32 21.18 23.98 -10.30
N LEU A 33 19.86 24.16 -10.25
CA LEU A 33 19.01 24.17 -11.44
C LEU A 33 19.41 25.30 -12.40
N SER A 34 19.58 26.51 -11.88
CA SER A 34 20.04 27.67 -12.65
C SER A 34 21.38 27.41 -13.33
N TYR A 35 22.32 26.73 -12.66
CA TYR A 35 23.60 26.35 -13.25
C TYR A 35 23.42 25.35 -14.41
N LEU A 36 22.61 24.31 -14.22
CA LEU A 36 22.38 23.28 -15.23
C LEU A 36 21.68 23.83 -16.47
N GLU A 37 20.69 24.70 -16.28
CA GLU A 37 20.01 25.43 -17.36
C GLU A 37 20.98 26.35 -18.11
N ASN A 38 21.78 27.14 -17.40
CA ASN A 38 22.78 28.02 -17.99
C ASN A 38 23.87 27.27 -18.79
N LYS A 39 24.20 26.04 -18.38
CA LYS A 39 25.15 25.17 -19.09
C LYS A 39 24.49 24.31 -20.18
N LEU A 40 23.19 24.50 -20.42
CA LEU A 40 22.40 23.73 -21.39
C LEU A 40 22.45 22.22 -21.14
N LEU A 41 22.55 21.83 -19.86
CA LEU A 41 22.56 20.44 -19.39
C LEU A 41 21.17 19.95 -18.98
N CYS A 42 20.22 20.87 -18.79
CA CYS A 42 18.80 20.63 -18.54
C CYS A 42 17.93 21.50 -19.47
N ILE A 43 16.69 21.05 -19.69
CA ILE A 43 15.66 21.82 -20.42
C ILE A 43 15.12 22.89 -19.47
N VAL A 44 15.06 24.14 -19.95
CA VAL A 44 14.62 25.29 -19.16
C VAL A 44 13.11 25.24 -18.94
N GLY A 45 12.68 25.38 -17.68
CA GLY A 45 11.27 25.53 -17.32
C GLY A 45 10.47 24.22 -17.19
N GLU A 46 11.11 23.06 -17.32
CA GLU A 46 10.48 21.78 -16.99
C GLU A 46 10.75 21.37 -15.53
N PRO A 47 9.80 20.68 -14.88
CA PRO A 47 10.03 20.11 -13.56
C PRO A 47 11.16 19.08 -13.61
N VAL A 48 12.04 19.14 -12.61
CA VAL A 48 13.18 18.21 -12.49
C VAL A 48 12.68 16.88 -11.94
N ILE A 49 12.48 15.91 -12.82
CA ILE A 49 12.17 14.52 -12.47
C ILE A 49 13.45 13.65 -12.48
N PRO A 50 13.47 12.50 -11.80
CA PRO A 50 14.65 11.63 -11.71
C PRO A 50 15.26 11.27 -13.07
N GLU A 51 14.44 11.04 -14.10
CA GLU A 51 14.86 10.74 -15.47
C GLU A 51 15.63 11.92 -16.10
N HIS A 52 15.20 13.15 -15.80
CA HIS A 52 15.93 14.36 -16.22
C HIS A 52 17.30 14.40 -15.56
N LEU A 53 17.40 14.10 -14.25
CA LEU A 53 18.67 14.06 -13.54
C LEU A 53 19.61 12.98 -14.07
N ILE A 54 19.10 11.78 -14.35
CA ILE A 54 19.89 10.68 -14.95
C ILE A 54 20.43 11.10 -16.33
N THR A 55 19.57 11.74 -17.16
CA THR A 55 19.96 12.25 -18.47
C THR A 55 21.02 13.34 -18.37
N THR A 56 20.87 14.27 -17.42
CA THR A 56 21.85 15.31 -17.13
C THR A 56 23.19 14.72 -16.69
N ILE A 57 23.17 13.71 -15.81
CA ILE A 57 24.37 12.98 -15.40
C ILE A 57 25.04 12.33 -16.61
N LEU A 58 24.28 11.68 -17.49
CA LEU A 58 24.81 11.09 -18.73
C LEU A 58 25.48 12.15 -19.61
N ASN A 59 24.83 13.30 -19.81
CA ASN A 59 25.39 14.42 -20.59
C ASN A 59 26.70 14.94 -19.97
N ILE A 60 26.78 15.04 -18.64
CA ILE A 60 28.02 15.43 -17.93
C ILE A 60 29.13 14.41 -18.20
N THR A 61 28.84 13.11 -18.20
CA THR A 61 29.87 12.08 -18.48
C THR A 61 30.44 12.15 -19.90
N GLN A 62 29.72 12.78 -20.84
CA GLN A 62 30.14 12.96 -22.22
C GLN A 62 30.99 14.22 -22.46
N LEU A 63 31.15 15.07 -21.43
CA LEU A 63 31.97 16.28 -21.55
C LEU A 63 33.47 15.93 -21.72
N LYS A 64 34.20 16.79 -22.44
CA LYS A 64 35.64 16.60 -22.64
C LYS A 64 36.38 16.74 -21.30
N ASN A 65 37.36 15.86 -21.06
CA ASN A 65 38.25 15.86 -19.90
C ASN A 65 37.62 15.46 -18.55
N VAL A 66 36.49 14.74 -18.53
CA VAL A 66 35.99 14.15 -17.27
C VAL A 66 36.83 12.92 -16.91
N PRO A 67 37.47 12.88 -15.72
CA PRO A 67 38.26 11.72 -15.30
C PRO A 67 37.38 10.48 -15.14
N ARG A 68 37.92 9.31 -15.52
CA ARG A 68 37.19 8.03 -15.40
C ARG A 68 36.60 7.75 -14.00
N PRO A 69 37.31 8.02 -12.88
CA PRO A 69 36.72 7.84 -11.55
C PRO A 69 35.46 8.70 -11.31
N VAL A 70 35.42 9.91 -11.89
CA VAL A 70 34.26 10.80 -11.79
C VAL A 70 33.10 10.27 -12.61
N ILE A 71 33.38 9.71 -13.81
CA ILE A 71 32.35 9.06 -14.64
C ILE A 71 31.69 7.89 -13.91
N GLU A 72 32.48 7.01 -13.29
CA GLU A 72 31.91 5.85 -12.58
C GLU A 72 31.15 6.29 -11.32
N ALA A 73 31.62 7.32 -10.59
CA ALA A 73 30.88 7.88 -9.46
C ALA A 73 29.53 8.48 -9.90
N LEU A 74 29.51 9.21 -11.01
CA LEU A 74 28.29 9.76 -11.60
C LEU A 74 27.30 8.67 -12.02
N ARG A 75 27.78 7.59 -12.67
CA ARG A 75 26.95 6.43 -13.00
C ARG A 75 26.36 5.76 -11.76
N ALA A 76 27.14 5.60 -10.69
CA ALA A 76 26.65 5.04 -9.44
C ALA A 76 25.52 5.90 -8.84
N VAL A 77 25.64 7.23 -8.88
CA VAL A 77 24.56 8.13 -8.45
C VAL A 77 23.31 7.99 -9.31
N ALA A 78 23.46 7.87 -10.64
CA ALA A 78 22.32 7.67 -11.54
C ALA A 78 21.54 6.39 -11.19
N TYR A 79 22.24 5.26 -10.94
CA TYR A 79 21.59 4.01 -10.51
C TYR A 79 20.90 4.14 -9.15
N LEU A 80 21.49 4.84 -8.20
CA LEU A 80 20.88 5.08 -6.88
C LEU A 80 19.63 5.98 -6.96
N ILE A 81 19.60 6.94 -7.89
CA ILE A 81 18.42 7.79 -8.14
C ILE A 81 17.25 6.93 -8.62
N GLU A 82 17.49 6.05 -9.60
CA GLU A 82 16.49 5.13 -10.14
C GLU A 82 15.98 4.14 -9.07
N GLU A 83 16.89 3.56 -8.28
CA GLU A 83 16.54 2.65 -7.18
C GLU A 83 15.68 3.35 -6.11
N GLN A 84 16.01 4.60 -5.77
CA GLN A 84 15.27 5.38 -4.79
C GLN A 84 13.84 5.70 -5.25
N GLU A 85 13.66 5.95 -6.55
CA GLU A 85 12.33 6.17 -7.13
C GLU A 85 11.49 4.89 -7.14
N ALA A 86 12.07 3.77 -7.57
CA ALA A 86 11.43 2.46 -7.51
C ALA A 86 11.01 2.11 -6.07
N LEU A 87 11.87 2.39 -5.08
CA LEU A 87 11.57 2.17 -3.67
C LEU A 87 10.41 3.05 -3.18
N LYS A 88 10.40 4.34 -3.52
CA LYS A 88 9.28 5.25 -3.17
C LYS A 88 7.97 4.73 -3.76
N MET A 89 7.97 4.33 -5.03
CA MET A 89 6.78 3.77 -5.68
C MET A 89 6.33 2.47 -4.99
N ALA A 90 7.25 1.55 -4.71
CA ALA A 90 6.94 0.29 -4.03
C ALA A 90 6.35 0.52 -2.63
N THR A 91 6.91 1.46 -1.85
CA THR A 91 6.37 1.80 -0.53
C THR A 91 4.98 2.44 -0.62
N ALA A 92 4.74 3.35 -1.58
CA ALA A 92 3.44 3.97 -1.79
C ALA A 92 2.37 2.93 -2.17
N ILE A 93 2.72 1.97 -3.04
CA ILE A 93 1.85 0.85 -3.40
C ILE A 93 1.57 -0.01 -2.16
N ALA A 94 2.59 -0.38 -1.39
CA ALA A 94 2.44 -1.20 -0.20
C ALA A 94 1.53 -0.52 0.85
N THR A 95 1.68 0.79 1.07
CA THR A 95 0.80 1.54 1.97
C THR A 95 -0.63 1.60 1.45
N HIS A 96 -0.82 1.87 0.15
CA HIS A 96 -2.14 1.95 -0.44
C HIS A 96 -2.87 0.60 -0.42
N ILE A 97 -2.16 -0.50 -0.71
CA ILE A 97 -2.71 -1.86 -0.58
C ILE A 97 -3.10 -2.12 0.87
N LYS A 98 -2.22 -1.84 1.84
CA LYS A 98 -2.49 -2.08 3.26
C LYS A 98 -3.74 -1.34 3.74
N GLU A 99 -3.85 -0.05 3.42
CA GLU A 99 -4.99 0.78 3.85
C GLU A 99 -6.29 0.36 3.16
N LYS A 100 -6.26 0.19 1.83
CA LYS A 100 -7.45 -0.16 1.06
C LYS A 100 -7.97 -1.55 1.39
N THR A 101 -7.08 -2.55 1.44
CA THR A 101 -7.49 -3.92 1.79
C THR A 101 -8.01 -4.02 3.22
N SER A 102 -7.38 -3.33 4.19
CA SER A 102 -7.87 -3.34 5.58
C SER A 102 -9.28 -2.75 5.69
N GLY A 103 -9.55 -1.62 5.01
CA GLY A 103 -10.87 -0.99 5.02
C GLY A 103 -11.93 -1.84 4.33
N GLU A 104 -11.63 -2.35 3.13
CA GLU A 104 -12.57 -3.16 2.34
C GLU A 104 -12.87 -4.50 3.02
N ILE A 105 -11.86 -5.19 3.57
CA ILE A 105 -12.05 -6.44 4.31
C ILE A 105 -12.91 -6.20 5.54
N THR A 106 -12.62 -5.16 6.33
CA THR A 106 -13.42 -4.84 7.52
C THR A 106 -14.89 -4.58 7.15
N SER A 107 -15.12 -3.80 6.10
CA SER A 107 -16.48 -3.51 5.62
C SER A 107 -17.22 -4.77 5.16
N HIS A 108 -16.56 -5.64 4.38
CA HIS A 108 -17.16 -6.89 3.91
C HIS A 108 -17.44 -7.85 5.07
N VAL A 109 -16.50 -8.00 6.01
CA VAL A 109 -16.65 -8.83 7.21
C VAL A 109 -17.85 -8.34 8.03
N ILE A 110 -17.96 -7.03 8.31
CA ILE A 110 -19.10 -6.46 9.02
C ILE A 110 -20.40 -6.71 8.26
N THR A 111 -20.45 -6.40 6.96
CA THR A 111 -21.68 -6.52 6.17
C THR A 111 -22.15 -7.97 6.05
N ALA A 112 -21.24 -8.92 5.91
CA ALA A 112 -21.57 -10.33 5.76
C ALA A 112 -21.94 -10.98 7.11
N ILE A 113 -21.23 -10.67 8.21
CA ILE A 113 -21.37 -11.40 9.47
C ILE A 113 -22.40 -10.78 10.40
N THR A 114 -22.58 -9.45 10.38
CA THR A 114 -23.49 -8.76 11.30
C THR A 114 -24.93 -9.30 11.26
N PRO A 115 -25.56 -9.56 10.10
CA PRO A 115 -26.91 -10.09 10.05
C PRO A 115 -27.03 -11.45 10.75
N HIS A 116 -26.05 -12.33 10.54
CA HIS A 116 -26.03 -13.66 11.15
C HIS A 116 -25.79 -13.60 12.67
N MET A 117 -24.92 -12.70 13.13
CA MET A 117 -24.75 -12.45 14.57
C MET A 117 -26.05 -11.97 15.23
N ALA A 118 -26.80 -11.10 14.55
CA ALA A 118 -28.09 -10.65 15.04
C ALA A 118 -29.12 -11.80 15.13
N SER A 119 -29.22 -12.65 14.10
CA SER A 119 -30.10 -13.83 14.13
C SER A 119 -29.71 -14.82 15.23
N MET A 120 -28.42 -15.04 15.44
CA MET A 120 -27.91 -15.93 16.49
C MET A 120 -28.23 -15.39 17.89
N LEU A 121 -28.12 -14.08 18.10
CA LEU A 121 -28.48 -13.44 19.37
C LEU A 121 -29.98 -13.62 19.68
N ILE A 122 -30.85 -13.38 18.70
CA ILE A 122 -32.30 -13.59 18.84
C ILE A 122 -32.61 -15.04 19.20
N THR A 123 -31.95 -15.99 18.53
CA THR A 123 -32.12 -17.42 18.80
C THR A 123 -31.68 -17.79 20.21
N ALA A 124 -30.57 -17.20 20.69
CA ALA A 124 -30.09 -17.40 22.05
C ALA A 124 -31.07 -16.86 23.10
N GLU A 125 -31.68 -15.70 22.87
CA GLU A 125 -32.72 -15.14 23.75
C GLU A 125 -33.98 -16.02 23.79
N HIS A 126 -34.38 -16.60 22.66
CA HIS A 126 -35.49 -17.54 22.59
C HIS A 126 -35.19 -18.82 23.38
N LEU A 127 -33.96 -19.35 23.27
CA LEU A 127 -33.52 -20.52 24.03
C LEU A 127 -33.49 -20.25 25.55
N ASP A 128 -32.99 -19.09 25.97
CA ASP A 128 -33.00 -18.66 27.38
C ASP A 128 -34.44 -18.61 27.93
N THR A 129 -35.35 -18.02 27.15
CA THR A 129 -36.78 -17.97 27.50
C THR A 129 -37.38 -19.37 27.63
N ASN A 130 -37.10 -20.26 26.68
CA ASN A 130 -37.57 -21.65 26.73
C ASN A 130 -37.00 -22.44 27.90
N THR A 131 -35.73 -22.22 28.25
CA THR A 131 -35.07 -22.83 29.39
C THR A 131 -35.75 -22.42 30.69
N LYS A 132 -36.00 -21.12 30.89
CA LYS A 132 -36.75 -20.60 32.04
C LYS A 132 -38.17 -21.16 32.12
N ASN A 133 -38.84 -21.29 30.97
CA ASN A 133 -40.17 -21.90 30.92
C ASN A 133 -40.16 -23.36 31.37
N MET A 134 -39.14 -24.14 31.00
CA MET A 134 -38.97 -25.51 31.48
C MET A 134 -38.66 -25.58 32.97
N GLU A 135 -37.80 -24.71 33.50
CA GLU A 135 -37.52 -24.62 34.93
C GLU A 135 -38.81 -24.34 35.72
N ASN A 136 -39.62 -23.37 35.27
CA ASN A 136 -40.92 -23.07 35.88
C ASN A 136 -41.88 -24.26 35.85
N ILE A 137 -41.91 -25.04 34.75
CA ILE A 137 -42.73 -26.25 34.65
C ILE A 137 -42.23 -27.33 35.62
N LEU A 138 -40.92 -27.50 35.76
CA LEU A 138 -40.30 -28.46 36.67
C LEU A 138 -40.55 -28.11 38.14
N GLU A 139 -40.40 -26.83 38.52
CA GLU A 139 -40.75 -26.33 39.85
C GLU A 139 -42.25 -26.53 40.15
N ALA A 140 -43.12 -26.24 39.18
CA ALA A 140 -44.55 -26.53 39.28
C ALA A 140 -44.87 -28.04 39.33
N HIS A 141 -43.93 -28.91 38.93
CA HIS A 141 -44.03 -30.37 39.06
C HIS A 141 -43.69 -30.84 40.49
N GLN A 142 -42.82 -30.13 41.20
CA GLN A 142 -42.48 -30.42 42.61
C GLN A 142 -43.59 -30.02 43.60
N HIS A 143 -44.58 -29.22 43.17
CA HIS A 143 -45.59 -28.62 44.06
C HIS A 143 -47.06 -29.02 43.80
N ALA A 144 -47.41 -29.81 42.78
CA ALA A 144 -48.79 -30.30 42.59
C ALA A 144 -48.88 -31.61 41.75
N PRO A 145 -49.35 -32.73 42.33
CA PRO A 145 -49.41 -34.05 41.66
C PRO A 145 -50.70 -34.28 40.85
N THR A 146 -51.31 -33.24 40.27
CA THR A 146 -52.53 -33.40 39.46
C THR A 146 -52.37 -32.65 38.15
N ASP A 147 -52.51 -33.37 37.04
CA ASP A 147 -52.39 -32.94 35.64
C ASP A 147 -51.00 -33.16 34.99
N ILE A 148 -50.65 -34.43 34.84
CA ILE A 148 -49.40 -34.89 34.19
C ILE A 148 -49.53 -34.83 32.65
N ASP A 149 -50.73 -35.09 32.11
CA ASP A 149 -50.96 -35.20 30.66
C ASP A 149 -50.82 -33.84 29.96
N ASN A 150 -51.44 -32.77 30.48
CA ASN A 150 -51.27 -31.42 29.91
C ASN A 150 -49.81 -30.91 30.02
N LYS A 151 -49.06 -31.39 31.02
CA LYS A 151 -47.65 -31.02 31.20
C LYS A 151 -46.74 -31.79 30.25
N LEU A 152 -47.04 -33.06 29.99
CA LEU A 152 -46.32 -33.87 29.01
C LEU A 152 -46.50 -33.30 27.61
N GLU A 153 -47.72 -32.90 27.25
CA GLU A 153 -48.01 -32.22 25.98
C GLU A 153 -47.22 -30.91 25.83
N ARG A 154 -47.07 -30.13 26.91
CA ARG A 154 -46.24 -28.90 26.89
C ARG A 154 -44.75 -29.19 26.74
N ILE A 155 -44.25 -30.29 27.31
CA ILE A 155 -42.86 -30.73 27.17
C ILE A 155 -42.60 -31.20 25.73
N GLU A 156 -43.52 -31.98 25.16
CA GLU A 156 -43.43 -32.46 23.78
C GLU A 156 -43.41 -31.30 22.78
N ASN A 157 -44.33 -30.34 22.94
CA ASN A 157 -44.34 -29.11 22.13
C ASN A 157 -43.05 -28.28 22.28
N ALA A 158 -42.48 -28.21 23.48
CA ALA A 158 -41.20 -27.51 23.72
C ALA A 158 -40.01 -28.26 23.08
N ALA A 159 -40.03 -29.59 23.12
CA ALA A 159 -39.01 -30.42 22.47
C ALA A 159 -39.08 -30.29 20.95
N ASP A 160 -40.29 -30.27 20.37
CA ASP A 160 -40.49 -30.04 18.94
C ASP A 160 -40.01 -28.65 18.50
N ALA A 161 -40.28 -27.62 19.31
CA ALA A 161 -39.77 -26.26 19.04
C ALA A 161 -38.23 -26.19 19.08
N ILE A 162 -37.59 -26.93 20.00
CA ILE A 162 -36.13 -27.05 20.04
C ILE A 162 -35.61 -27.78 18.81
N LEU A 163 -36.28 -28.86 18.40
CA LEU A 163 -35.89 -29.63 17.22
C LEU A 163 -35.97 -28.78 15.95
N SER A 164 -37.05 -28.00 15.81
CA SER A 164 -37.19 -27.01 14.73
C SER A 164 -36.08 -25.97 14.77
N SER A 165 -35.78 -25.42 15.95
CA SER A 165 -34.70 -24.43 16.12
C SER A 165 -33.33 -25.01 15.75
N PHE A 166 -33.11 -26.30 16.00
CA PHE A 166 -31.87 -26.99 15.64
C PHE A 166 -31.73 -27.15 14.11
N GLU A 167 -32.83 -27.47 13.43
CA GLU A 167 -32.84 -27.54 11.97
C GLU A 167 -32.59 -26.15 11.35
N ASP A 168 -33.17 -25.08 11.92
CA ASP A 168 -32.91 -23.70 11.48
C ASP A 168 -31.43 -23.31 11.65
N ILE A 169 -30.79 -23.70 12.77
CA ILE A 169 -29.35 -23.48 13.00
C ILE A 169 -28.51 -24.23 11.97
N LYS A 170 -28.86 -25.48 11.68
CA LYS A 170 -28.16 -26.31 10.69
C LYS A 170 -28.27 -25.70 9.28
N ASP A 171 -29.44 -25.17 8.93
CA ASP A 171 -29.63 -24.47 7.66
C ASP A 171 -28.83 -23.16 7.60
N ALA A 172 -28.78 -22.40 8.69
CA ALA A 172 -27.95 -21.20 8.79
C ALA A 172 -26.45 -21.50 8.62
N ILE A 173 -25.96 -22.58 9.24
CA ILE A 173 -24.57 -23.06 9.06
C ILE A 173 -24.33 -23.47 7.61
N SER A 174 -25.28 -24.18 7.01
CA SER A 174 -25.20 -24.60 5.60
C SER A 174 -25.16 -23.40 4.64
N LEU A 175 -25.79 -22.27 5.00
CA LEU A 175 -25.74 -21.03 4.24
C LEU A 175 -24.42 -20.25 4.43
N LEU A 176 -23.82 -20.33 5.63
CA LEU A 176 -22.55 -19.68 5.97
C LEU A 176 -21.35 -20.35 5.29
N SER A 177 -21.37 -21.68 5.14
CA SER A 177 -20.25 -22.43 4.58
C SER A 177 -19.81 -21.94 3.18
N PRO A 178 -20.73 -21.80 2.19
CA PRO A 178 -20.39 -21.27 0.86
C PRO A 178 -19.89 -19.81 0.88
N SER A 179 -20.40 -18.99 1.82
CA SER A 179 -19.94 -17.61 1.98
C SER A 179 -18.50 -17.55 2.47
N LEU A 180 -18.14 -18.45 3.39
CA LEU A 180 -16.76 -18.60 3.86
C LEU A 180 -15.83 -19.10 2.75
N ASP A 181 -16.27 -20.08 1.96
CA ASP A 181 -15.53 -20.59 0.79
C ASP A 181 -15.32 -19.49 -0.26
N SER A 182 -16.35 -18.68 -0.53
CA SER A 182 -16.28 -17.53 -1.44
C SER A 182 -15.27 -16.49 -0.94
N THR A 183 -15.34 -16.15 0.36
CA THR A 183 -14.39 -15.22 0.99
C THR A 183 -12.96 -15.75 0.88
N GLN A 184 -12.74 -17.03 1.14
CA GLN A 184 -11.44 -17.67 0.99
C GLN A 184 -10.92 -17.62 -0.45
N ASN A 185 -11.80 -17.85 -1.44
CA ASN A 185 -11.45 -17.73 -2.86
C ASN A 185 -11.11 -16.30 -3.29
N SER A 186 -11.85 -15.30 -2.78
CA SER A 186 -11.52 -13.88 -3.01
C SER A 186 -10.15 -13.53 -2.44
N ILE A 187 -9.84 -13.98 -1.23
CA ILE A 187 -8.51 -13.80 -0.62
C ILE A 187 -7.42 -14.45 -1.49
N ASN A 188 -7.61 -15.70 -1.90
CA ASN A 188 -6.65 -16.42 -2.75
C ASN A 188 -6.43 -15.68 -4.08
N THR A 189 -7.50 -15.19 -4.71
CA THR A 189 -7.42 -14.43 -5.96
C THR A 189 -6.66 -13.12 -5.78
N LEU A 190 -6.87 -12.43 -4.67
CA LEU A 190 -6.17 -11.18 -4.35
C LEU A 190 -4.67 -11.43 -4.16
N ILE A 191 -4.31 -12.51 -3.43
CA ILE A 191 -2.91 -12.93 -3.24
C ILE A 191 -2.27 -13.22 -4.60
N THR A 192 -2.93 -13.99 -5.47
CA THR A 192 -2.43 -14.29 -6.81
C THR A 192 -2.19 -13.01 -7.62
N LYS A 193 -3.16 -12.10 -7.68
CA LYS A 193 -3.02 -10.81 -8.39
C LYS A 193 -1.89 -9.94 -7.84
N ALA A 194 -1.72 -9.88 -6.52
CA ALA A 194 -0.63 -9.14 -5.90
C ALA A 194 0.74 -9.75 -6.26
N THR A 195 0.81 -11.07 -6.37
CA THR A 195 2.03 -11.79 -6.76
C THR A 195 2.35 -11.59 -8.25
N GLU A 196 1.34 -11.63 -9.12
CA GLU A 196 1.48 -11.40 -10.56
C GLU A 196 1.90 -9.96 -10.90
N GLN A 197 1.32 -8.97 -10.21
CA GLN A 197 1.71 -7.56 -10.34
C GLN A 197 3.14 -7.31 -9.86
N ALA A 198 3.61 -8.03 -8.84
CA ALA A 198 5.01 -7.98 -8.43
C ALA A 198 5.93 -8.56 -9.51
N THR A 199 5.54 -9.65 -10.19
CA THR A 199 6.39 -10.29 -11.23
C THR A 199 6.42 -9.56 -12.58
N THR A 200 5.33 -8.91 -13.00
CA THR A 200 5.28 -8.15 -14.26
C THR A 200 6.07 -6.85 -14.20
N SER A 201 6.24 -6.27 -13.01
CA SER A 201 7.16 -5.13 -12.80
C SER A 201 8.65 -5.48 -13.02
N TYR A 202 9.04 -6.76 -13.01
CA TYR A 202 10.43 -7.20 -13.27
C TYR A 202 10.71 -7.61 -14.73
N HIS A 203 9.73 -7.55 -15.63
CA HIS A 203 9.88 -8.00 -17.03
C HIS A 203 9.72 -6.88 -18.07
N THR A 204 9.59 -5.63 -17.64
CA THR A 204 9.44 -4.47 -18.54
C THR A 204 10.61 -3.48 -18.50
N ASN A 205 11.71 -3.83 -17.82
CA ASN A 205 12.98 -3.08 -17.87
C ASN A 205 14.03 -3.84 -18.67
#